data_AF-A0A9D1V215-F1
#
_entry.id   AF-A0A9D1V215-F1
#
_cell.length_a   1.000
_cell.length_b   1.000
_cell.length_c   1.000
_cell.angle_alpha   90.00
_cell.angle_beta   90.00
_cell.angle_gamma   90.00
#
_symmetry.space_group_name_H-M   'P 1'
#
loop_
_entity.id
_entity.type
_entity.pdbx_description
1 polymer ?
#
loop_
_entity_poly.entity_id
_entity_poly.type
_entity_poly.pdbx_seq_one_letter_code
_entity_poly.pdbx_strand_id
1 'polypeptide(L)'
;MRWFKGAAALAAVCLLAGCGAAPAGVEDLLRAPQLDGQQNEVEKALIAYLGETPQMKYPTTGENLSPFVFDDWDGDGDTDAAALYVSTAKGQNVHLAVLETVNGEWAVTQEREGLATSVESIETASLRGAEGTQLLVGYAAASGEKYLAVYSYQNETLNEVFHQSYSQYELRDISGSGGNDLVIIGPETDSGLQLQMLTAQDGQFTPVMPPLAVGNQFTSCEGLYTSKGDDGSYYLILDGQTGNANSLASMILYYDARQQQLVTYHPITVNDLFTATQRYSSLLKSQDIDGDGAVEIPVQLDGSGMENLAVNRLSFVAWMDYTTEYDQVKSFGVADLEYGYYLELPREWQGQIMLTDGDEPDSWQVRSADGETLQLTVRVVSPNASQNGGYFLLGNLGAQKVQARLGMAEPQAQSGDLIRGFRLL
;
A
#
# COMPACT_ATOMS: atom_id res chain seq x y z
N MET A 1 -15.66 -21.24 -77.31
CA MET A 1 -17.06 -20.76 -77.31
C MET A 1 -17.28 -19.94 -76.04
N ARG A 2 -17.42 -18.60 -76.19
CA ARG A 2 -18.57 -17.77 -75.76
C ARG A 2 -18.86 -17.84 -74.24
N TRP A 3 -18.36 -16.91 -73.41
CA TRP A 3 -18.81 -15.52 -73.14
C TRP A 3 -19.93 -15.39 -72.10
N PHE A 4 -19.64 -14.65 -71.01
CA PHE A 4 -20.44 -13.68 -70.19
C PHE A 4 -19.91 -13.72 -68.74
N LYS A 5 -19.05 -12.82 -68.23
CA LYS A 5 -19.19 -11.40 -67.82
C LYS A 5 -20.33 -11.08 -66.84
N GLY A 6 -19.97 -10.53 -65.67
CA GLY A 6 -20.81 -9.75 -64.74
C GLY A 6 -20.77 -10.29 -63.30
N ALA A 7 -19.89 -9.84 -62.40
CA ALA A 7 -19.89 -8.59 -61.62
C ALA A 7 -20.85 -8.59 -60.40
N ALA A 8 -20.27 -8.69 -59.20
CA ALA A 8 -20.69 -8.15 -57.87
C ALA A 8 -19.87 -8.93 -56.81
N ALA A 9 -18.73 -8.48 -56.27
CA ALA A 9 -18.49 -7.31 -55.42
C ALA A 9 -19.52 -7.15 -54.27
N LEU A 10 -18.98 -7.12 -53.04
CA LEU A 10 -19.62 -6.80 -51.75
C LEU A 10 -20.43 -7.92 -51.06
N ALA A 11 -19.76 -8.76 -50.26
CA ALA A 11 -20.32 -9.38 -49.04
C ALA A 11 -19.25 -10.17 -48.26
N ALA A 12 -18.32 -9.47 -47.59
CA ALA A 12 -17.43 -10.11 -46.61
C ALA A 12 -16.80 -9.09 -45.63
N VAL A 13 -17.61 -8.21 -45.02
CA VAL A 13 -17.22 -7.42 -43.83
C VAL A 13 -18.46 -7.23 -42.96
N CYS A 14 -18.91 -8.27 -42.28
CA CYS A 14 -19.97 -8.19 -41.25
C CYS A 14 -19.79 -9.27 -40.17
N LEU A 15 -18.60 -9.38 -39.55
CA LEU A 15 -18.41 -10.18 -38.33
C LEU A 15 -17.58 -9.47 -37.24
N LEU A 16 -17.64 -8.13 -37.19
CA LEU A 16 -17.28 -7.37 -35.99
C LEU A 16 -18.52 -6.60 -35.55
N ALA A 17 -19.52 -7.32 -35.06
CA ALA A 17 -20.52 -6.74 -34.19
C ALA A 17 -19.87 -6.55 -32.81
N GLY A 18 -19.11 -5.47 -32.66
CA GLY A 18 -18.81 -4.93 -31.34
C GLY A 18 -20.13 -4.52 -30.71
N CYS A 19 -20.45 -5.09 -29.54
CA CYS A 19 -21.52 -4.62 -28.69
C CYS A 19 -21.38 -3.10 -28.50
N GLY A 20 -22.47 -2.38 -28.70
CA GLY A 20 -22.49 -0.92 -28.66
C GLY A 20 -22.07 -0.39 -27.30
N ALA A 21 -20.85 0.15 -27.22
CA ALA A 21 -20.54 1.19 -26.26
C ALA A 21 -21.10 2.50 -26.84
N ALA A 22 -22.18 3.00 -26.23
CA ALA A 22 -22.53 4.40 -26.40
C ALA A 22 -21.35 5.26 -25.89
N PRO A 23 -20.98 6.36 -26.56
CA PRO A 23 -19.94 7.25 -26.05
C PRO A 23 -20.41 7.81 -24.71
N ALA A 24 -19.68 7.50 -23.63
CA ALA A 24 -19.93 8.03 -22.29
C ALA A 24 -20.01 9.56 -22.36
N GLY A 25 -21.13 10.12 -21.92
CA GLY A 25 -21.31 11.57 -21.85
C GLY A 25 -20.38 12.16 -20.79
N VAL A 26 -20.07 13.45 -20.92
CA VAL A 26 -19.31 14.20 -19.88
C VAL A 26 -20.03 14.13 -18.53
N GLU A 27 -21.35 13.95 -18.52
CA GLU A 27 -22.14 13.69 -17.31
C GLU A 27 -21.89 12.30 -16.66
N ASP A 28 -21.52 11.26 -17.41
CA ASP A 28 -21.18 9.94 -16.83
C ASP A 28 -19.80 9.96 -16.15
N LEU A 29 -18.90 10.86 -16.59
CA LEU A 29 -17.62 11.15 -15.94
C LEU A 29 -17.76 11.98 -14.65
N LEU A 30 -18.95 12.55 -14.41
CA LEU A 30 -19.28 13.35 -13.22
C LEU A 30 -20.18 12.58 -12.23
N ARG A 31 -20.52 11.32 -12.54
CA ARG A 31 -21.29 10.44 -11.66
C ARG A 31 -20.34 9.67 -10.76
N ALA A 32 -20.74 9.48 -9.49
CA ALA A 32 -20.05 8.54 -8.62
C ALA A 32 -19.91 7.18 -9.33
N PRO A 33 -18.79 6.45 -9.14
CA PRO A 33 -18.59 5.15 -9.76
C PRO A 33 -19.85 4.30 -9.57
N GLN A 34 -20.44 3.83 -10.66
CA GLN A 34 -21.55 2.89 -10.55
C GLN A 34 -20.96 1.57 -10.07
N LEU A 35 -21.53 1.00 -9.02
CA LEU A 35 -21.25 -0.37 -8.61
C LEU A 35 -21.33 -1.27 -9.83
N ASP A 36 -20.43 -2.25 -9.92
CA ASP A 36 -20.50 -3.22 -11.01
C ASP A 36 -21.85 -3.97 -10.98
N GLY A 37 -22.18 -4.67 -12.08
CA GLY A 37 -23.47 -5.35 -12.18
C GLY A 37 -23.72 -6.36 -11.06
N GLN A 38 -22.68 -7.00 -10.53
CA GLN A 38 -22.77 -8.03 -9.51
C GLN A 38 -22.97 -7.41 -8.12
N GLN A 39 -22.21 -6.37 -7.78
CA GLN A 39 -22.34 -5.57 -6.56
C GLN A 39 -23.75 -5.00 -6.39
N ASN A 40 -24.36 -4.53 -7.47
CA ASN A 40 -25.74 -4.01 -7.43
C ASN A 40 -26.76 -5.12 -7.11
N GLU A 41 -26.59 -6.34 -7.63
CA GLU A 41 -27.49 -7.46 -7.28
C GLU A 41 -27.30 -7.91 -5.82
N VAL A 42 -26.05 -7.95 -5.34
CA VAL A 42 -25.74 -8.23 -3.92
C VAL A 42 -26.33 -7.16 -3.01
N GLU A 43 -26.19 -5.88 -3.34
CA GLU A 43 -26.76 -4.78 -2.57
C GLU A 43 -28.29 -4.86 -2.51
N LYS A 44 -28.95 -5.18 -3.63
CA LYS A 44 -30.41 -5.38 -3.66
C LYS A 44 -30.84 -6.54 -2.76
N ALA A 45 -30.13 -7.67 -2.80
CA ALA A 45 -30.40 -8.82 -1.95
C ALA A 45 -30.25 -8.46 -0.46
N LEU A 46 -29.20 -7.73 -0.11
CA LEU A 46 -28.97 -7.24 1.24
C LEU A 46 -30.08 -6.28 1.70
N ILE A 47 -30.48 -5.31 0.86
CA ILE A 47 -31.59 -4.38 1.16
C ILE A 47 -32.90 -5.15 1.39
N ALA A 48 -33.19 -6.13 0.54
CA ALA A 48 -34.39 -6.95 0.67
C ALA A 48 -34.39 -7.76 1.99
N TYR A 49 -33.23 -8.32 2.37
CA TYR A 49 -33.04 -9.05 3.62
C TYR A 49 -33.21 -8.14 4.85
N LEU A 50 -32.62 -6.94 4.83
CA LEU A 50 -32.67 -6.00 5.96
C LEU A 50 -34.01 -5.27 6.09
N GLY A 51 -34.75 -5.10 4.99
CA GLY A 51 -35.97 -4.29 4.94
C GLY A 51 -35.70 -2.79 5.02
N GLU A 52 -34.45 -2.36 4.90
CA GLU A 52 -34.01 -0.97 4.86
C GLU A 52 -32.76 -0.83 3.97
N THR A 53 -32.42 0.40 3.61
CA THR A 53 -31.15 0.69 2.93
C THR A 53 -30.05 0.84 3.99
N PRO A 54 -29.08 -0.09 4.06
CA PRO A 54 -27.97 0.04 5.00
C PRO A 54 -26.96 1.09 4.54
N GLN A 55 -26.11 1.54 5.47
CA GLN A 55 -24.94 2.34 5.14
C GLN A 55 -23.74 1.43 4.85
N MET A 56 -23.32 1.33 3.59
CA MET A 56 -22.14 0.55 3.22
C MET A 56 -20.86 1.14 3.81
N LYS A 57 -19.92 0.26 4.21
CA LYS A 57 -18.66 0.63 4.87
C LYS A 57 -17.48 0.26 4.00
N TYR A 58 -16.86 1.30 3.43
CA TYR A 58 -15.70 1.17 2.56
C TYR A 58 -14.43 1.06 3.40
N PRO A 59 -13.59 0.04 3.18
CA PRO A 59 -12.23 0.00 3.71
C PRO A 59 -11.46 1.27 3.37
N THR A 60 -10.58 1.68 4.27
CA THR A 60 -9.73 2.87 4.09
C THR A 60 -8.34 2.55 3.56
N THR A 61 -7.91 1.29 3.68
CA THR A 61 -6.59 0.78 3.28
C THR A 61 -6.71 -0.64 2.70
N GLY A 62 -5.61 -1.18 2.20
CA GLY A 62 -5.56 -2.50 1.55
C GLY A 62 -5.83 -2.43 0.05
N GLU A 63 -5.68 -3.58 -0.61
CA GLU A 63 -5.89 -3.69 -2.07
C GLU A 63 -7.37 -3.59 -2.46
N ASN A 64 -8.27 -4.06 -1.58
CA ASN A 64 -9.71 -4.01 -1.80
C ASN A 64 -10.36 -2.87 -1.01
N LEU A 65 -10.79 -1.83 -1.72
CA LEU A 65 -11.48 -0.66 -1.16
C LEU A 65 -13.01 -0.73 -1.35
N SER A 66 -13.53 -1.85 -1.84
CA SER A 66 -14.96 -2.09 -1.99
C SER A 66 -15.56 -2.60 -0.67
N PRO A 67 -16.81 -2.23 -0.33
CA PRO A 67 -17.54 -2.83 0.78
C PRO A 67 -18.06 -4.24 0.42
N PHE A 68 -17.89 -4.65 -0.84
CA PHE A 68 -18.24 -5.97 -1.36
C PHE A 68 -16.97 -6.74 -1.76
N VAL A 69 -16.86 -7.98 -1.27
CA VAL A 69 -15.81 -8.92 -1.66
C VAL A 69 -16.47 -10.15 -2.26
N PHE A 70 -15.82 -10.78 -3.24
CA PHE A 70 -16.31 -11.97 -3.91
C PHE A 70 -15.19 -12.99 -4.00
N ASP A 71 -15.44 -14.20 -3.54
CA ASP A 71 -14.51 -15.34 -3.61
C ASP A 71 -15.29 -16.65 -3.36
N ASP A 72 -14.63 -17.79 -3.43
CA ASP A 72 -15.17 -19.10 -3.02
C ASP A 72 -14.66 -19.42 -1.58
N TRP A 73 -15.45 -19.08 -0.56
CA TRP A 73 -15.00 -19.18 0.84
C TRP A 73 -15.25 -20.57 1.44
N ASP A 74 -16.29 -21.26 1.00
CA ASP A 74 -16.63 -22.59 1.50
C ASP A 74 -16.09 -23.74 0.65
N GLY A 75 -15.54 -23.45 -0.54
CA GLY A 75 -14.84 -24.40 -1.40
C GLY A 75 -15.77 -25.21 -2.31
N ASP A 76 -17.03 -24.79 -2.49
CA ASP A 76 -18.00 -25.50 -3.31
C ASP A 76 -17.87 -25.24 -4.83
N GLY A 77 -17.06 -24.23 -5.20
CA GLY A 77 -16.75 -23.83 -6.57
C GLY A 77 -17.69 -22.77 -7.15
N ASP A 78 -18.75 -22.39 -6.45
CA ASP A 78 -19.57 -21.22 -6.74
C ASP A 78 -18.97 -19.97 -6.05
N THR A 79 -19.37 -18.78 -6.51
CA THR A 79 -18.86 -17.53 -5.94
C THR A 79 -19.78 -17.05 -4.82
N ASP A 80 -19.20 -16.79 -3.67
CA ASP A 80 -19.81 -16.14 -2.53
C ASP A 80 -19.63 -14.61 -2.59
N ALA A 81 -20.44 -13.88 -1.82
CA ALA A 81 -20.29 -12.44 -1.65
C ALA A 81 -20.34 -12.02 -0.18
N ALA A 82 -19.51 -11.07 0.19
CA ALA A 82 -19.39 -10.52 1.53
C ALA A 82 -19.73 -9.04 1.45
N ALA A 83 -20.57 -8.55 2.35
CA ALA A 83 -20.98 -7.16 2.40
C ALA A 83 -20.73 -6.56 3.78
N LEU A 84 -20.04 -5.42 3.81
CA LEU A 84 -19.72 -4.66 5.02
C LEU A 84 -20.64 -3.44 5.16
N TYR A 85 -21.43 -3.38 6.24
CA TYR A 85 -22.46 -2.35 6.37
C TYR A 85 -22.78 -1.96 7.82
N VAL A 86 -23.46 -0.83 8.01
CA VAL A 86 -24.14 -0.47 9.26
C VAL A 86 -25.63 -0.32 8.99
N SER A 87 -26.45 -0.90 9.87
CA SER A 87 -27.91 -0.82 9.83
C SER A 87 -28.42 -0.08 11.06
N THR A 88 -29.44 0.77 10.88
CA THR A 88 -30.00 1.55 12.00
C THR A 88 -30.69 0.67 13.03
N ALA A 89 -31.20 -0.49 12.59
CA ALA A 89 -31.82 -1.48 13.44
C ALA A 89 -30.81 -2.30 14.27
N LYS A 90 -29.52 -2.30 13.89
CA LYS A 90 -28.49 -3.21 14.43
C LYS A 90 -27.31 -2.52 15.13
N GLY A 91 -27.47 -1.26 15.51
CA GLY A 91 -26.47 -0.52 16.27
C GLY A 91 -25.51 0.29 15.39
N GLN A 92 -24.27 0.47 15.84
CA GLN A 92 -23.27 1.32 15.16
C GLN A 92 -22.04 0.55 14.68
N ASN A 93 -21.87 -0.69 15.14
CA ASN A 93 -20.80 -1.54 14.68
C ASN A 93 -21.08 -2.01 13.25
N VAL A 94 -20.01 -2.21 12.49
CA VAL A 94 -20.07 -2.76 11.14
C VAL A 94 -20.50 -4.22 11.24
N HIS A 95 -21.45 -4.62 10.42
CA HIS A 95 -21.88 -6.00 10.22
C HIS A 95 -21.25 -6.54 8.94
N LEU A 96 -20.88 -7.82 8.99
CA LEU A 96 -20.45 -8.63 7.86
C LEU A 96 -21.60 -9.57 7.50
N ALA A 97 -22.16 -9.45 6.29
CA ALA A 97 -23.09 -10.42 5.74
C ALA A 97 -22.38 -11.26 4.68
N VAL A 98 -22.66 -12.56 4.65
CA VAL A 98 -22.28 -13.48 3.57
C VAL A 98 -23.54 -13.81 2.77
N LEU A 99 -23.40 -13.83 1.45
CA LEU A 99 -24.44 -14.14 0.50
C LEU A 99 -23.97 -15.21 -0.47
N GLU A 100 -24.90 -16.08 -0.84
CA GLU A 100 -24.73 -17.12 -1.86
C GLU A 100 -25.80 -17.00 -2.94
N THR A 101 -25.58 -17.66 -4.06
CA THR A 101 -26.57 -17.73 -5.14
C THR A 101 -27.53 -18.91 -4.92
N VAL A 102 -28.76 -18.63 -4.49
CA VAL A 102 -29.82 -19.64 -4.33
C VAL A 102 -30.80 -19.54 -5.51
N ASN A 103 -30.87 -20.59 -6.34
CA ASN A 103 -31.70 -20.62 -7.56
C ASN A 103 -31.39 -19.49 -8.57
N GLY A 104 -30.14 -19.02 -8.62
CA GLY A 104 -29.72 -17.96 -9.54
C GLY A 104 -29.93 -16.54 -9.02
N GLU A 105 -30.34 -16.37 -7.76
CA GLU A 105 -30.47 -15.08 -7.09
C GLU A 105 -29.62 -15.03 -5.81
N TRP A 106 -28.99 -13.89 -5.55
CA TRP A 106 -28.24 -13.69 -4.30
C TRP A 106 -29.17 -13.68 -3.09
N ALA A 107 -28.79 -14.39 -2.05
CA ALA A 107 -29.49 -14.44 -0.77
C ALA A 107 -28.50 -14.37 0.39
N VAL A 108 -28.81 -13.56 1.41
CA VAL A 108 -28.03 -13.52 2.65
C VAL A 108 -28.18 -14.85 3.39
N THR A 109 -27.08 -15.58 3.55
CA THR A 109 -27.04 -16.88 4.25
C THR A 109 -26.69 -16.69 5.72
N GLN A 110 -25.69 -15.84 6.00
CA GLN A 110 -25.19 -15.58 7.34
C GLN A 110 -24.89 -14.10 7.54
N GLU A 111 -24.94 -13.67 8.79
CA GLU A 111 -24.48 -12.35 9.18
C GLU A 111 -23.89 -12.35 10.58
N ARG A 112 -22.99 -11.40 10.82
CA ARG A 112 -22.34 -11.22 12.11
C ARG A 112 -22.00 -9.76 12.38
N GLU A 113 -22.22 -9.33 13.61
CA GLU A 113 -21.71 -8.05 14.09
C GLU A 113 -20.18 -8.11 14.23
N GLY A 114 -19.48 -7.14 13.62
CA GLY A 114 -18.04 -6.97 13.70
C GLY A 114 -17.59 -6.19 14.94
N LEU A 115 -16.32 -5.80 14.97
CA LEU A 115 -15.67 -5.35 16.21
C LEU A 115 -15.68 -3.83 16.44
N ALA A 116 -15.94 -3.03 15.41
CA ALA A 116 -15.96 -1.56 15.54
C ALA A 116 -16.86 -0.86 14.52
N THR A 117 -16.83 0.47 14.48
CA THR A 117 -17.75 1.34 13.73
C THR A 117 -17.33 1.65 12.29
N SER A 118 -16.10 1.28 11.91
CA SER A 118 -15.56 1.44 10.56
C SER A 118 -14.66 0.27 10.18
N VAL A 119 -14.40 0.14 8.88
CA VAL A 119 -13.51 -0.87 8.31
C VAL A 119 -12.24 -0.15 7.87
N GLU A 120 -11.11 -0.59 8.38
CA GLU A 120 -9.81 -0.18 7.90
C GLU A 120 -9.43 -0.97 6.64
N SER A 121 -9.52 -2.30 6.68
CA SER A 121 -9.10 -3.19 5.61
C SER A 121 -10.00 -4.43 5.50
N ILE A 122 -10.04 -5.03 4.32
CA ILE A 122 -10.58 -6.37 4.09
C ILE A 122 -9.70 -7.14 3.12
N GLU A 123 -9.33 -8.35 3.49
CA GLU A 123 -8.44 -9.24 2.74
C GLU A 123 -8.91 -10.68 2.84
N THR A 124 -8.40 -11.55 1.96
CA THR A 124 -8.67 -13.00 1.96
C THR A 124 -7.37 -13.76 2.22
N ALA A 125 -7.40 -14.73 3.14
CA ALA A 125 -6.28 -15.63 3.41
C ALA A 125 -6.55 -17.02 2.86
N SER A 126 -5.61 -17.55 2.08
CA SER A 126 -5.58 -18.97 1.72
C SER A 126 -4.81 -19.73 2.80
N LEU A 127 -5.51 -20.54 3.60
CA LEU A 127 -4.86 -21.40 4.58
C LEU A 127 -4.51 -22.75 3.95
N ARG A 128 -3.29 -23.21 4.18
CA ARG A 128 -2.84 -24.52 3.68
C ARG A 128 -3.75 -25.63 4.23
N GLY A 129 -4.39 -26.36 3.32
CA GLY A 129 -5.28 -27.48 3.66
C GLY A 129 -6.71 -27.08 4.00
N ALA A 130 -7.08 -25.80 3.89
CA ALA A 130 -8.47 -25.38 3.87
C ALA A 130 -9.10 -25.69 2.50
N GLU A 131 -10.40 -25.97 2.49
CA GLU A 131 -11.18 -26.19 1.25
C GLU A 131 -11.59 -24.87 0.58
N GLY A 132 -11.68 -23.76 1.35
CA GLY A 132 -11.92 -22.40 0.84
C GLY A 132 -11.12 -21.34 1.60
N THR A 133 -11.30 -20.06 1.25
CA THR A 133 -10.50 -18.94 1.80
C THR A 133 -11.14 -18.31 3.05
N GLN A 134 -10.32 -17.68 3.89
CA GLN A 134 -10.76 -17.01 5.11
C GLN A 134 -10.84 -15.50 4.90
N LEU A 135 -11.85 -14.85 5.48
CA LEU A 135 -12.03 -13.40 5.41
C LEU A 135 -11.32 -12.73 6.59
N LEU A 136 -10.39 -11.82 6.31
CA LEU A 136 -9.74 -10.97 7.31
C LEU A 136 -10.32 -9.56 7.23
N VAL A 137 -10.82 -9.04 8.35
CA VAL A 137 -11.36 -7.69 8.44
C VAL A 137 -10.66 -6.91 9.53
N GLY A 138 -9.98 -5.84 9.15
CA GLY A 138 -9.45 -4.83 10.05
C GLY A 138 -10.53 -3.82 10.41
N TYR A 139 -11.00 -3.80 11.65
CA TYR A 139 -11.97 -2.84 12.16
C TYR A 139 -11.28 -1.69 12.87
N ALA A 140 -11.79 -0.48 12.70
CA ALA A 140 -11.32 0.71 13.40
C ALA A 140 -12.45 1.37 14.20
N ALA A 141 -12.18 1.65 15.46
CA ALA A 141 -13.05 2.43 16.33
C ALA A 141 -12.81 3.92 16.13
N ALA A 142 -13.82 4.74 16.45
CA ALA A 142 -13.68 6.21 16.41
C ALA A 142 -12.61 6.75 17.37
N SER A 143 -12.22 5.97 18.39
CA SER A 143 -11.10 6.24 19.31
C SER A 143 -9.72 6.05 18.68
N GLY A 144 -9.63 5.40 17.52
CA GLY A 144 -8.38 5.01 16.86
C GLY A 144 -7.89 3.60 17.22
N GLU A 145 -8.57 2.90 18.15
CA GLU A 145 -8.28 1.49 18.43
C GLU A 145 -8.66 0.63 17.24
N LYS A 146 -7.81 -0.36 16.92
CA LYS A 146 -7.99 -1.26 15.79
C LYS A 146 -8.07 -2.70 16.25
N TYR A 147 -8.92 -3.48 15.58
CA TYR A 147 -9.17 -4.88 15.88
C TYR A 147 -9.21 -5.69 14.59
N LEU A 148 -8.37 -6.72 14.49
CA LEU A 148 -8.35 -7.63 13.35
C LEU A 148 -9.22 -8.82 13.72
N ALA A 149 -10.11 -9.24 12.81
CA ALA A 149 -10.87 -10.47 12.92
C ALA A 149 -10.62 -11.37 11.71
N VAL A 150 -10.53 -12.67 11.95
CA VAL A 150 -10.53 -13.70 10.90
C VAL A 150 -11.85 -14.45 10.98
N TYR A 151 -12.55 -14.53 9.86
CA TYR A 151 -13.78 -15.28 9.70
C TYR A 151 -13.55 -16.47 8.76
N SER A 152 -14.13 -17.61 9.15
CA SER A 152 -14.23 -18.80 8.32
C SER A 152 -15.70 -19.00 7.97
N TYR A 153 -15.99 -19.13 6.68
CA TYR A 153 -17.31 -19.50 6.18
C TYR A 153 -17.26 -20.92 5.66
N GLN A 154 -17.96 -21.85 6.31
CA GLN A 154 -18.00 -23.25 5.92
C GLN A 154 -19.35 -23.85 6.28
N ASN A 155 -19.89 -24.70 5.41
CA ASN A 155 -21.19 -25.35 5.62
C ASN A 155 -22.29 -24.33 6.00
N GLU A 156 -22.43 -23.28 5.19
CA GLU A 156 -23.39 -22.19 5.39
C GLU A 156 -23.29 -21.48 6.77
N THR A 157 -22.13 -21.59 7.46
CA THR A 157 -21.94 -21.04 8.80
C THR A 157 -20.73 -20.11 8.85
N LEU A 158 -20.96 -18.85 9.26
CA LEU A 158 -19.93 -17.84 9.44
C LEU A 158 -19.41 -17.85 10.89
N ASN A 159 -18.18 -18.29 11.08
CA ASN A 159 -17.52 -18.33 12.38
C ASN A 159 -16.38 -17.32 12.45
N GLU A 160 -16.31 -16.58 13.56
CA GLU A 160 -15.11 -15.83 13.91
C GLU A 160 -14.12 -16.78 14.59
N VAL A 161 -12.98 -17.02 13.94
CA VAL A 161 -11.98 -18.00 14.40
C VAL A 161 -10.80 -17.34 15.11
N PHE A 162 -10.62 -16.04 14.92
CA PHE A 162 -9.59 -15.26 15.59
C PHE A 162 -10.01 -13.78 15.68
N HIS A 163 -9.67 -13.13 16.78
CA HIS A 163 -9.64 -11.67 16.85
C HIS A 163 -8.55 -11.17 17.80
N GLN A 164 -8.01 -9.99 17.52
CA GLN A 164 -7.04 -9.33 18.39
C GLN A 164 -6.97 -7.82 18.11
N SER A 165 -6.56 -7.03 19.10
CA SER A 165 -6.12 -5.65 18.84
C SER A 165 -4.80 -5.64 18.05
N TYR A 166 -4.66 -4.68 17.13
CA TYR A 166 -3.43 -4.54 16.34
C TYR A 166 -3.06 -3.07 16.12
N SER A 167 -1.79 -2.85 15.76
CA SER A 167 -1.28 -1.60 15.20
C SER A 167 -0.98 -1.78 13.71
N GLN A 168 -0.30 -2.88 13.35
CA GLN A 168 -0.03 -3.32 11.98
C GLN A 168 -0.18 -4.84 11.88
N TYR A 169 -0.45 -5.34 10.67
CA TYR A 169 -0.38 -6.76 10.35
C TYR A 169 0.12 -6.97 8.92
N GLU A 170 0.62 -8.17 8.63
CA GLU A 170 1.03 -8.61 7.30
C GLU A 170 0.49 -10.02 7.04
N LEU A 171 0.02 -10.26 5.82
CA LEU A 171 -0.56 -11.53 5.38
C LEU A 171 0.18 -12.08 4.15
N ARG A 172 1.09 -13.04 4.34
CA ARG A 172 1.91 -13.62 3.27
C ARG A 172 2.44 -15.00 3.66
N ASP A 173 2.80 -15.84 2.69
CA ASP A 173 3.49 -17.12 2.93
C ASP A 173 4.96 -16.91 3.38
N ILE A 174 5.14 -16.40 4.60
CA ILE A 174 6.44 -16.04 5.18
C ILE A 174 7.24 -17.31 5.54
N SER A 175 6.55 -18.38 5.96
CA SER A 175 7.13 -19.67 6.30
C SER A 175 7.48 -20.53 5.07
N GLY A 176 6.98 -20.17 3.87
CA GLY A 176 7.15 -20.95 2.64
C GLY A 176 6.34 -22.25 2.65
N SER A 177 5.25 -22.29 3.42
CA SER A 177 4.37 -23.44 3.57
C SER A 177 3.40 -23.62 2.42
N GLY A 178 3.20 -22.59 1.59
CA GLY A 178 2.21 -22.51 0.51
C GLY A 178 0.86 -21.92 0.93
N GLY A 179 0.69 -21.50 2.18
CA GLY A 179 -0.48 -20.78 2.68
C GLY A 179 -0.09 -19.43 3.28
N ASN A 180 -1.04 -18.51 3.40
CA ASN A 180 -0.80 -17.20 4.00
C ASN A 180 -0.58 -17.32 5.51
N ASP A 181 0.59 -16.93 5.98
CA ASP A 181 0.85 -16.71 7.40
C ASP A 181 0.43 -15.29 7.79
N LEU A 182 -0.01 -15.14 9.03
CA LEU A 182 -0.45 -13.87 9.58
C LEU A 182 0.55 -13.39 10.63
N VAL A 183 1.13 -12.21 10.41
CA VAL A 183 1.99 -11.55 11.39
C VAL A 183 1.27 -10.32 11.92
N ILE A 184 1.18 -10.20 13.24
CA ILE A 184 0.45 -9.10 13.91
C ILE A 184 1.36 -8.48 14.94
N ILE A 185 1.37 -7.15 15.00
CA ILE A 185 1.94 -6.38 16.09
C ILE A 185 0.84 -5.54 16.73
N GLY A 186 0.68 -5.68 18.04
CA GLY A 186 -0.27 -4.92 18.85
C GLY A 186 0.28 -3.56 19.32
N PRO A 187 -0.57 -2.74 19.96
CA PRO A 187 -0.09 -1.56 20.67
C PRO A 187 0.92 -1.93 21.77
N GLU A 188 1.77 -0.98 22.15
CA GLU A 188 2.73 -1.17 23.24
C GLU A 188 2.01 -1.52 24.55
N THR A 189 2.56 -2.52 25.26
CA THR A 189 2.08 -2.96 26.58
C THR A 189 3.17 -2.76 27.62
N ASP A 190 2.88 -3.05 28.89
CA ASP A 190 3.91 -3.08 29.95
C ASP A 190 5.10 -4.02 29.65
N SER A 191 4.90 -4.97 28.73
CA SER A 191 5.95 -5.89 28.27
C SER A 191 6.69 -5.42 27.00
N GLY A 192 6.43 -4.18 26.56
CA GLY A 192 6.92 -3.63 25.30
C GLY A 192 6.04 -4.03 24.11
N LEU A 193 6.56 -3.77 22.91
CA LEU A 193 5.97 -4.22 21.65
C LEU A 193 6.26 -5.70 21.43
N GLN A 194 5.24 -6.46 21.04
CA GLN A 194 5.36 -7.87 20.72
C GLN A 194 4.78 -8.15 19.33
N LEU A 195 5.52 -8.95 18.58
CA LEU A 195 5.14 -9.39 17.27
C LEU A 195 4.82 -10.89 17.31
N GLN A 196 3.61 -11.23 16.90
CA GLN A 196 3.07 -12.58 16.90
C GLN A 196 2.94 -13.05 15.46
N MET A 197 3.42 -14.27 15.18
CA MET A 197 3.19 -14.94 13.91
C MET A 197 2.22 -16.10 14.13
N LEU A 198 1.30 -16.28 13.20
CA LEU A 198 0.43 -17.45 13.10
C LEU A 198 0.65 -18.08 11.72
N THR A 199 1.11 -19.32 11.71
CA THR A 199 1.30 -20.06 10.45
C THR A 199 0.01 -20.75 10.02
N ALA A 200 -0.23 -20.79 8.71
CA ALA A 200 -1.34 -21.54 8.13
C ALA A 200 -1.05 -23.05 8.07
N GLN A 201 -1.68 -23.83 8.94
CA GLN A 201 -1.52 -25.28 8.99
C GLN A 201 -2.87 -25.96 9.19
N ASP A 202 -3.14 -27.00 8.41
CA ASP A 202 -4.34 -27.83 8.49
C ASP A 202 -5.65 -27.00 8.48
N GLY A 203 -5.70 -25.97 7.63
CA GLY A 203 -6.85 -25.08 7.48
C GLY A 203 -7.07 -24.11 8.65
N GLN A 204 -6.08 -23.95 9.54
CA GLN A 204 -6.18 -23.07 10.72
C GLN A 204 -4.91 -22.24 10.92
N PHE A 205 -5.07 -21.12 11.62
CA PHE A 205 -3.94 -20.34 12.11
C PHE A 205 -3.39 -20.94 13.41
N THR A 206 -2.12 -21.36 13.38
CA THR A 206 -1.42 -21.88 14.56
C THR A 206 -0.35 -20.88 15.02
N PRO A 207 -0.37 -20.42 16.29
CA PRO A 207 0.60 -19.45 16.77
C PRO A 207 2.01 -20.03 16.86
N VAL A 208 2.97 -19.29 16.34
CA VAL A 208 4.40 -19.53 16.51
C VAL A 208 4.82 -19.01 17.88
N MET A 209 5.48 -19.87 18.67
CA MET A 209 5.83 -19.57 20.06
C MET A 209 7.34 -19.59 20.31
N PRO A 210 7.87 -18.67 21.13
CA PRO A 210 7.17 -17.53 21.73
C PRO A 210 6.95 -16.37 20.73
N PRO A 211 6.04 -15.41 21.03
CA PRO A 211 6.03 -14.13 20.32
C PRO A 211 7.40 -13.44 20.41
N LEU A 212 7.75 -12.68 19.38
CA LEU A 212 9.01 -11.95 19.34
C LEU A 212 8.84 -10.60 20.06
N ALA A 213 9.64 -10.38 21.10
CA ALA A 213 9.74 -9.06 21.73
C ALA A 213 10.50 -8.12 20.79
N VAL A 214 9.82 -7.09 20.31
CA VAL A 214 10.42 -5.97 19.58
C VAL A 214 11.08 -5.10 20.64
N GLY A 215 12.42 -5.08 20.67
CA GLY A 215 13.19 -4.52 21.78
C GLY A 215 12.78 -3.09 22.16
N ASN A 216 13.17 -2.65 23.35
CA ASN A 216 12.72 -1.40 24.00
C ASN A 216 13.13 -0.08 23.30
N GLN A 217 13.59 -0.15 22.06
CA GLN A 217 14.00 0.98 21.24
C GLN A 217 12.82 1.60 20.48
N PHE A 218 11.70 0.88 20.37
CA PHE A 218 10.49 1.30 19.66
C PHE A 218 9.31 1.46 20.63
N THR A 219 8.56 2.55 20.47
CA THR A 219 7.34 2.86 21.26
C THR A 219 6.05 2.57 20.52
N SER A 220 6.09 2.53 19.19
CA SER A 220 4.98 2.10 18.33
C SER A 220 5.51 1.45 17.06
N CYS A 221 4.66 0.72 16.36
CA CYS A 221 4.91 0.25 15.00
C CYS A 221 4.13 1.12 14.01
N GLU A 222 4.85 1.88 13.20
CA GLU A 222 4.31 2.82 12.21
C GLU A 222 4.14 2.19 10.82
N GLY A 223 4.81 1.06 10.59
CA GLY A 223 4.72 0.26 9.39
C GLY A 223 5.31 -1.14 9.62
N LEU A 224 4.68 -2.14 9.01
CA LEU A 224 5.17 -3.50 8.92
C LEU A 224 4.99 -3.90 7.46
N TYR A 225 6.06 -4.38 6.82
CA TYR A 225 6.08 -4.61 5.38
C TYR A 225 6.73 -5.95 5.07
N THR A 226 6.15 -6.71 4.16
CA THR A 226 6.80 -7.91 3.62
C THR A 226 7.73 -7.55 2.46
N SER A 227 9.01 -7.88 2.59
CA SER A 227 10.07 -7.67 1.59
C SER A 227 10.54 -9.00 1.02
N LYS A 228 10.63 -9.13 -0.30
CA LYS A 228 11.18 -10.33 -0.94
C LYS A 228 12.69 -10.17 -1.12
N GLY A 229 13.48 -11.00 -0.43
CA GLY A 229 14.92 -10.97 -0.59
C GLY A 229 15.42 -11.68 -1.85
N ASP A 230 16.65 -11.35 -2.24
CA ASP A 230 17.37 -11.97 -3.36
C ASP A 230 17.56 -13.49 -3.21
N ASP A 231 17.53 -13.99 -1.97
CA ASP A 231 17.62 -15.41 -1.66
C ASP A 231 16.28 -16.16 -1.88
N GLY A 232 15.23 -15.43 -2.24
CA GLY A 232 13.87 -15.94 -2.44
C GLY A 232 13.06 -16.07 -1.15
N SER A 233 13.63 -15.74 0.02
CA SER A 233 12.93 -15.72 1.30
C SER A 233 12.17 -14.41 1.49
N TYR A 234 11.16 -14.44 2.36
CA TYR A 234 10.49 -13.23 2.82
C TYR A 234 11.12 -12.70 4.11
N TYR A 235 11.36 -11.40 4.11
CA TYR A 235 11.74 -10.61 5.27
C TYR A 235 10.58 -9.72 5.69
N LEU A 236 10.55 -9.33 6.95
CA LEU A 236 9.62 -8.31 7.44
C LEU A 236 10.41 -7.09 7.84
N ILE A 237 10.04 -5.94 7.30
CA ILE A 237 10.60 -4.64 7.67
C ILE A 237 9.61 -3.97 8.60
N LEU A 238 10.04 -3.72 9.84
CA LEU A 238 9.27 -2.97 10.81
C LEU A 238 9.87 -1.57 10.91
N ASP A 239 9.02 -0.57 10.67
CA ASP A 239 9.29 0.82 11.00
C ASP A 239 8.67 1.15 12.35
N GLY A 240 9.52 1.51 13.30
CA GLY A 240 9.09 1.82 14.65
C GLY A 240 9.44 3.25 15.04
N GLN A 241 8.56 3.85 15.84
CA GLN A 241 8.81 5.17 16.41
C GLN A 241 9.87 5.11 17.51
N THR A 242 10.87 6.00 17.45
CA THR A 242 12.03 6.00 18.34
C THR A 242 11.97 7.16 19.33
N GLY A 243 11.28 6.98 20.46
CA GLY A 243 11.27 7.89 21.63
C GLY A 243 10.65 9.29 21.43
N ASN A 244 10.78 9.90 20.25
CA ASN A 244 10.17 11.15 19.82
C ASN A 244 9.12 10.84 18.75
N ALA A 245 8.00 11.57 18.77
CA ALA A 245 6.83 11.25 17.94
C ALA A 245 7.07 11.22 16.41
N ASN A 246 8.08 11.95 15.94
CA ASN A 246 8.38 12.07 14.50
C ASN A 246 9.67 11.33 14.09
N SER A 247 10.29 10.59 15.00
CA SER A 247 11.52 9.86 14.71
C SER A 247 11.20 8.39 14.46
N LEU A 248 11.70 7.85 13.36
CA LEU A 248 11.58 6.45 12.99
C LEU A 248 12.97 5.80 12.93
N ALA A 249 13.02 4.50 13.15
CA ALA A 249 14.10 3.61 12.74
C ALA A 249 13.49 2.27 12.35
N SER A 250 14.31 1.41 11.74
CA SER A 250 13.82 0.15 11.19
C SER A 250 14.52 -1.05 11.82
N MET A 251 13.80 -2.16 11.86
CA MET A 251 14.36 -3.49 12.14
C MET A 251 13.90 -4.46 11.05
N ILE A 252 14.70 -5.49 10.81
CA ILE A 252 14.38 -6.53 9.82
C ILE A 252 14.23 -7.86 10.56
N LEU A 253 13.23 -8.63 10.19
CA LEU A 253 12.93 -9.95 10.72
C LEU A 253 12.89 -10.97 9.59
N TYR A 254 13.08 -12.23 9.93
CA TYR A 254 12.82 -13.35 9.02
C TYR A 254 12.33 -14.56 9.83
N TYR A 255 11.71 -15.51 9.13
CA TYR A 255 11.32 -16.79 9.70
C TYR A 255 12.47 -17.79 9.61
N ASP A 256 13.02 -18.20 10.77
CA ASP A 256 14.00 -19.28 10.83
C ASP A 256 13.27 -20.62 10.83
N ALA A 257 13.21 -21.27 9.67
CA ALA A 257 12.57 -22.57 9.50
C ALA A 257 13.17 -23.70 10.35
N ARG A 258 14.42 -23.58 10.82
CA ARG A 258 15.04 -24.59 11.71
C ARG A 258 14.56 -24.43 13.14
N GLN A 259 14.38 -23.20 13.59
CA GLN A 259 13.85 -22.88 14.92
C GLN A 259 12.32 -22.81 14.93
N GLN A 260 11.70 -22.75 13.75
CA GLN A 260 10.27 -22.53 13.53
C GLN A 260 9.77 -21.26 14.23
N GLN A 261 10.56 -20.18 14.18
CA GLN A 261 10.33 -18.94 14.91
C GLN A 261 10.68 -17.71 14.07
N LEU A 262 10.04 -16.58 14.37
CA LEU A 262 10.51 -15.27 13.89
C LEU A 262 11.72 -14.81 14.71
N VAL A 263 12.72 -14.32 14.01
CA VAL A 263 13.98 -13.84 14.60
C VAL A 263 14.43 -12.56 13.91
N THR A 264 15.22 -11.75 14.62
CA THR A 264 15.82 -10.53 14.06
C THR A 264 16.90 -10.87 13.04
N TYR A 265 16.77 -10.32 11.84
CA TYR A 265 17.80 -10.33 10.82
C TYR A 265 18.84 -9.24 11.10
N HIS A 266 20.11 -9.59 10.99
CA HIS A 266 21.22 -8.65 11.14
C HIS A 266 22.01 -8.63 9.83
N PRO A 267 21.81 -7.61 8.97
CA PRO A 267 22.53 -7.53 7.70
C PRO A 267 24.03 -7.43 7.94
N ILE A 268 24.83 -8.12 7.12
CA ILE A 268 26.29 -8.14 7.27
C ILE A 268 26.90 -6.77 6.91
N THR A 269 26.23 -5.99 6.06
CA THR A 269 26.76 -4.72 5.54
C THR A 269 26.67 -3.56 6.54
N VAL A 270 25.92 -3.70 7.64
CA VAL A 270 25.72 -2.66 8.64
C VAL A 270 25.77 -3.24 10.05
N ASN A 271 26.61 -2.65 10.91
CA ASN A 271 26.79 -3.14 12.28
C ASN A 271 25.60 -2.80 13.21
N ASP A 272 24.97 -1.64 12.99
CA ASP A 272 23.87 -1.13 13.79
C ASP A 272 22.80 -0.56 12.85
N LEU A 273 21.86 -1.43 12.45
CA LEU A 273 20.78 -1.07 11.53
C LEU A 273 19.86 0.01 12.12
N PHE A 274 19.60 -0.04 13.44
CA PHE A 274 18.74 0.93 14.11
C PHE A 274 19.30 2.35 13.95
N THR A 275 20.57 2.54 14.29
CA THR A 275 21.23 3.86 14.13
C THR A 275 21.33 4.26 12.65
N ALA A 276 21.66 3.33 11.76
CA ALA A 276 21.81 3.62 10.33
C ALA A 276 20.50 4.04 9.64
N THR A 277 19.36 3.60 10.16
CA THR A 277 18.03 3.87 9.58
C THR A 277 17.25 4.92 10.37
N GLN A 278 17.88 5.55 11.36
CA GLN A 278 17.28 6.62 12.14
C GLN A 278 16.99 7.82 11.24
N ARG A 279 15.75 8.32 11.32
CA ARG A 279 15.25 9.45 10.54
C ARG A 279 14.18 10.22 11.29
N TYR A 280 14.03 11.49 11.00
CA TYR A 280 13.25 12.45 11.79
C TYR A 280 12.00 12.95 11.06
N SER A 281 11.33 12.07 10.33
CA SER A 281 10.00 12.34 9.78
C SER A 281 9.16 11.07 9.71
N SER A 282 7.88 11.19 10.09
CA SER A 282 6.89 10.13 9.97
C SER A 282 6.46 9.84 8.52
N LEU A 283 6.84 10.71 7.57
CA LEU A 283 6.60 10.52 6.14
C LEU A 283 7.61 9.58 5.48
N LEU A 284 8.78 9.36 6.11
CA LEU A 284 9.80 8.48 5.56
C LEU A 284 9.53 7.04 6.00
N LYS A 285 8.44 6.45 5.51
CA LYS A 285 8.15 5.02 5.73
C LYS A 285 8.81 4.16 4.66
N SER A 286 9.19 2.96 5.04
CA SER A 286 9.74 1.94 4.15
C SER A 286 8.70 1.57 3.10
N GLN A 287 9.15 1.38 1.87
CA GLN A 287 8.31 0.99 0.73
C GLN A 287 9.16 0.39 -0.37
N ASP A 288 8.56 -0.45 -1.20
CA ASP A 288 9.13 -0.88 -2.48
C ASP A 288 9.11 0.31 -3.45
N ILE A 289 10.21 1.06 -3.53
CA ILE A 289 10.26 2.33 -4.27
C ILE A 289 10.48 2.11 -5.78
N ASP A 290 11.13 1.01 -6.16
CA ASP A 290 11.48 0.69 -7.54
C ASP A 290 10.59 -0.41 -8.17
N GLY A 291 9.74 -1.05 -7.37
CA GLY A 291 8.76 -2.05 -7.80
C GLY A 291 9.34 -3.44 -8.01
N ASP A 292 10.51 -3.75 -7.43
CA ASP A 292 11.18 -5.05 -7.58
C ASP A 292 10.68 -6.12 -6.57
N GLY A 293 9.86 -5.72 -5.60
CA GLY A 293 9.28 -6.56 -4.55
C GLY A 293 10.13 -6.64 -3.27
N ALA A 294 11.34 -6.08 -3.26
CA ALA A 294 12.05 -5.74 -2.04
C ALA A 294 11.50 -4.41 -1.50
N VAL A 295 11.55 -4.24 -0.19
CA VAL A 295 11.14 -3.00 0.46
C VAL A 295 12.39 -2.23 0.88
N GLU A 296 12.50 -0.99 0.44
CA GLU A 296 13.61 -0.12 0.79
C GLU A 296 13.33 0.67 2.06
N ILE A 297 14.36 0.78 2.89
CA ILE A 297 14.35 1.61 4.10
C ILE A 297 14.96 2.97 3.78
N PRO A 298 14.26 4.09 4.01
CA PRO A 298 14.80 5.42 3.78
C PRO A 298 15.84 5.79 4.84
N VAL A 299 16.99 6.27 4.38
CA VAL A 299 18.09 6.79 5.19
C VAL A 299 18.29 8.27 4.87
N GLN A 300 18.17 9.12 5.88
CA GLN A 300 18.52 10.53 5.74
C GLN A 300 20.05 10.67 5.69
N LEU A 301 20.54 11.33 4.65
CA LEU A 301 21.97 11.55 4.46
C LEU A 301 22.39 12.89 5.07
N ASP A 302 23.54 12.90 5.75
CA ASP A 302 24.19 14.12 6.22
C ASP A 302 24.59 14.98 5.01
N GLY A 303 23.81 16.04 4.77
CA GLY A 303 24.02 16.91 3.62
C GLY A 303 25.19 17.85 3.88
N SER A 304 26.34 17.59 3.26
CA SER A 304 27.39 18.59 3.06
C SER A 304 26.79 19.77 2.29
N GLY A 305 26.38 20.83 2.99
CA GLY A 305 25.74 22.01 2.42
C GLY A 305 24.35 22.36 2.96
N MET A 306 23.75 21.53 3.83
CA MET A 306 22.47 21.87 4.50
C MET A 306 22.63 22.90 5.64
N GLU A 307 23.86 23.28 5.99
CA GLU A 307 24.16 24.17 7.12
C GLU A 307 23.66 25.62 6.95
N ASN A 308 23.20 26.01 5.75
CA ASN A 308 22.76 27.38 5.44
C ASN A 308 21.43 27.48 4.66
N LEU A 309 20.61 26.43 4.61
CA LEU A 309 19.29 26.51 3.99
C LEU A 309 18.32 27.31 4.87
N ALA A 310 17.54 28.21 4.29
CA ALA A 310 16.39 28.79 5.00
C ALA A 310 15.29 27.74 5.25
N VAL A 311 15.36 26.58 4.58
CA VAL A 311 14.31 25.59 4.50
C VAL A 311 14.72 24.30 5.21
N ASN A 312 14.42 24.20 6.52
CA ASN A 312 14.61 23.01 7.37
C ASN A 312 13.65 21.84 7.03
N ARG A 313 13.08 21.83 5.81
CA ARG A 313 12.09 20.85 5.34
C ARG A 313 12.65 19.83 4.34
N LEU A 314 13.79 20.15 3.72
CA LEU A 314 14.39 19.29 2.70
C LEU A 314 15.35 18.31 3.36
N SER A 315 15.44 17.10 2.79
CA SER A 315 16.43 16.11 3.20
C SER A 315 16.91 15.33 1.99
N PHE A 316 18.23 15.13 1.90
CA PHE A 316 18.75 14.08 1.03
C PHE A 316 18.39 12.73 1.63
N VAL A 317 17.80 11.85 0.82
CA VAL A 317 17.37 10.52 1.23
C VAL A 317 17.93 9.49 0.25
N ALA A 318 18.53 8.44 0.80
CA ALA A 318 18.84 7.21 0.08
C ALA A 318 17.82 6.14 0.50
N TRP A 319 17.23 5.45 -0.46
CA TRP A 319 16.37 4.29 -0.24
C TRP A 319 17.23 3.03 -0.33
N MET A 320 17.28 2.29 0.78
CA MET A 320 18.25 1.23 1.00
C MET A 320 17.58 -0.13 1.13
N ASP A 321 17.99 -1.09 0.29
CA ASP A 321 17.69 -2.51 0.50
C ASP A 321 18.79 -3.15 1.35
N TYR A 322 18.43 -3.48 2.59
CA TYR A 322 19.30 -4.16 3.55
C TYR A 322 19.14 -5.68 3.56
N THR A 323 18.26 -6.23 2.72
CA THR A 323 18.09 -7.68 2.56
C THR A 323 19.11 -8.26 1.56
N THR A 324 19.68 -7.42 0.70
CA THR A 324 20.77 -7.78 -0.22
C THR A 324 22.15 -7.34 0.27
N GLU A 325 23.19 -8.07 -0.13
CA GLU A 325 24.59 -7.69 0.04
C GLU A 325 25.11 -6.83 -1.13
N TYR A 326 24.37 -6.76 -2.24
CA TYR A 326 24.79 -6.12 -3.49
C TYR A 326 23.86 -4.96 -3.84
N ASP A 327 24.43 -3.85 -4.31
CA ASP A 327 23.64 -2.70 -4.79
C ASP A 327 22.54 -2.19 -3.83
N GLN A 328 22.90 -1.96 -2.57
CA GLN A 328 21.94 -1.61 -1.52
C GLN A 328 21.22 -0.27 -1.73
N VAL A 329 21.83 0.70 -2.43
CA VAL A 329 21.17 1.99 -2.68
C VAL A 329 20.34 1.86 -3.95
N LYS A 330 19.02 1.71 -3.79
CA LYS A 330 18.08 1.57 -4.92
C LYS A 330 17.69 2.90 -5.52
N SER A 331 17.53 3.93 -4.66
CA SER A 331 17.22 5.28 -5.11
C SER A 331 17.91 6.35 -4.25
N PHE A 332 18.27 7.48 -4.85
CA PHE A 332 18.86 8.64 -4.19
C PHE A 332 18.17 9.91 -4.66
N GLY A 333 17.83 10.82 -3.73
CA GLY A 333 17.08 12.01 -4.09
C GLY A 333 16.82 12.95 -2.94
N VAL A 334 15.84 13.83 -3.14
CA VAL A 334 15.45 14.86 -2.18
C VAL A 334 14.00 14.62 -1.74
N ALA A 335 13.81 14.50 -0.43
CA ALA A 335 12.49 14.54 0.18
C ALA A 335 12.17 15.96 0.64
N ASP A 336 10.98 16.45 0.29
CA ASP A 336 10.38 17.66 0.86
C ASP A 336 9.37 17.22 1.93
N LEU A 337 9.80 17.30 3.19
CA LEU A 337 9.07 16.76 4.34
C LEU A 337 7.95 17.69 4.83
N GLU A 338 7.80 18.89 4.26
CA GLU A 338 6.63 19.75 4.48
C GLU A 338 5.53 19.44 3.48
N TYR A 339 5.90 19.27 2.21
CA TYR A 339 4.94 19.01 1.14
C TYR A 339 4.65 17.52 0.91
N GLY A 340 5.43 16.61 1.50
CA GLY A 340 5.21 15.17 1.44
C GLY A 340 5.47 14.58 0.07
N TYR A 341 6.62 14.90 -0.53
CA TYR A 341 7.05 14.24 -1.77
C TYR A 341 8.54 13.92 -1.75
N TYR A 342 8.90 12.96 -2.58
CA TYR A 342 10.27 12.58 -2.91
C TYR A 342 10.51 12.79 -4.40
N LEU A 343 11.66 13.36 -4.72
CA LEU A 343 12.17 13.47 -6.08
C LEU A 343 13.48 12.71 -6.18
N GLU A 344 13.45 11.59 -6.89
CA GLU A 344 14.65 10.87 -7.28
C GLU A 344 15.55 11.75 -8.16
N LEU A 345 16.84 11.71 -7.86
CA LEU A 345 17.89 12.40 -8.59
C LEU A 345 18.84 11.36 -9.22
N PRO A 346 19.57 11.73 -10.27
CA PRO A 346 20.60 10.85 -10.83
C PRO A 346 21.61 10.41 -9.77
N ARG A 347 21.90 9.11 -9.72
CA ARG A 347 22.76 8.51 -8.69
C ARG A 347 24.18 9.08 -8.73
N GLU A 348 24.67 9.45 -9.92
CA GLU A 348 25.96 10.11 -10.12
C GLU A 348 26.05 11.49 -9.45
N TRP A 349 24.94 12.10 -9.06
CA TRP A 349 24.93 13.36 -8.33
C TRP A 349 25.20 13.18 -6.84
N GLN A 350 25.05 11.96 -6.30
CA GLN A 350 25.24 11.70 -4.88
C GLN A 350 26.64 12.13 -4.42
N GLY A 351 26.70 13.04 -3.43
CA GLY A 351 27.94 13.61 -2.91
C GLY A 351 28.62 14.65 -3.83
N GLN A 352 28.02 15.00 -4.98
CA GLN A 352 28.53 16.00 -5.92
C GLN A 352 27.64 17.26 -6.00
N ILE A 353 26.55 17.29 -5.23
CA ILE A 353 25.56 18.36 -5.25
C ILE A 353 25.29 18.93 -3.86
N MET A 354 24.75 20.14 -3.85
CA MET A 354 24.16 20.77 -2.67
C MET A 354 22.78 21.34 -3.01
N LEU A 355 21.98 21.58 -1.98
CA LEU A 355 20.71 22.28 -2.10
C LEU A 355 20.90 23.75 -1.75
N THR A 356 20.21 24.64 -2.46
CA THR A 356 20.08 26.06 -2.10
C THR A 356 18.64 26.51 -2.22
N ASP A 357 18.31 27.64 -1.59
CA ASP A 357 17.03 28.30 -1.84
C ASP A 357 16.92 28.71 -3.32
N GLY A 358 15.69 28.68 -3.85
CA GLY A 358 15.39 29.22 -5.16
C GLY A 358 15.01 30.69 -5.11
N ASP A 359 14.92 31.31 -6.28
CA ASP A 359 14.63 32.74 -6.41
C ASP A 359 13.13 33.09 -6.20
N GLU A 360 12.26 32.08 -6.14
CA GLU A 360 10.82 32.22 -5.94
C GLU A 360 10.38 31.63 -4.58
N PRO A 361 9.26 32.08 -3.98
CA PRO A 361 8.67 31.42 -2.82
C PRO A 361 8.43 29.93 -3.09
N ASP A 362 8.64 29.10 -2.06
CA ASP A 362 8.46 27.64 -2.13
C ASP A 362 9.25 26.97 -3.27
N SER A 363 10.39 27.56 -3.64
CA SER A 363 11.32 26.99 -4.61
C SER A 363 12.70 26.72 -4.01
N TRP A 364 13.36 25.70 -4.55
CA TRP A 364 14.70 25.27 -4.16
C TRP A 364 15.48 24.83 -5.40
N GLN A 365 16.79 24.75 -5.27
CA GLN A 365 17.70 24.44 -6.37
C GLN A 365 18.67 23.33 -5.98
N VAL A 366 18.99 22.48 -6.96
CA VAL A 366 20.16 21.59 -6.91
C VAL A 366 21.30 22.28 -7.66
N ARG A 367 22.44 22.40 -6.99
CA ARG A 367 23.67 22.97 -7.55
C ARG A 367 24.82 22.00 -7.40
N SER A 368 25.87 22.17 -8.20
CA SER A 368 27.16 21.50 -7.98
C SER A 368 27.69 21.77 -6.57
N ALA A 369 28.56 20.90 -6.06
CA ALA A 369 29.11 21.00 -4.70
C ALA A 369 29.84 22.34 -4.40
N ASP A 370 30.31 23.05 -5.43
CA ASP A 370 30.91 24.40 -5.33
C ASP A 370 29.87 25.53 -5.38
N GLY A 371 28.59 25.23 -5.63
CA GLY A 371 27.48 26.16 -5.75
C GLY A 371 27.40 26.91 -7.09
N GLU A 372 28.36 26.75 -7.99
CA GLU A 372 28.48 27.58 -9.20
C GLU A 372 27.47 27.16 -10.29
N THR A 373 27.30 25.86 -10.49
CA THR A 373 26.49 25.31 -11.58
C THR A 373 25.10 24.95 -11.08
N LEU A 374 24.07 25.58 -11.67
CA LEU A 374 22.67 25.20 -11.47
C LEU A 374 22.35 23.94 -12.27
N GLN A 375 21.90 22.88 -11.59
CA GLN A 375 21.46 21.62 -12.18
C GLN A 375 19.94 21.56 -12.31
N LEU A 376 19.22 21.91 -11.25
CA LEU A 376 17.77 21.79 -11.18
C LEU A 376 17.18 22.93 -10.36
N THR A 377 16.03 23.47 -10.76
CA THR A 377 15.14 24.28 -9.93
C THR A 377 13.83 23.53 -9.75
N VAL A 378 13.34 23.41 -8.52
CA VAL A 378 12.04 22.83 -8.19
C VAL A 378 11.22 23.87 -7.45
N ARG A 379 9.91 23.94 -7.72
CA ARG A 379 8.99 24.85 -7.04
C ARG A 379 7.62 24.21 -6.81
N VAL A 380 7.00 24.58 -5.70
CA VAL A 380 5.60 24.24 -5.40
C VAL A 380 4.73 25.45 -5.70
N VAL A 381 3.72 25.27 -6.55
CA VAL A 381 2.91 26.37 -7.09
C VAL A 381 1.42 26.04 -7.08
N SER A 382 0.59 27.07 -7.22
CA SER A 382 -0.86 26.90 -7.36
C SER A 382 -1.23 26.09 -8.62
N PRO A 383 -2.43 25.47 -8.70
CA PRO A 383 -2.80 24.59 -9.81
C PRO A 383 -2.86 25.28 -11.17
N ASN A 384 -3.02 26.61 -11.17
CA ASN A 384 -3.15 27.46 -12.36
C ASN A 384 -1.81 28.06 -12.81
N ALA A 385 -0.70 27.80 -12.10
CA ALA A 385 0.60 28.34 -12.44
C ALA A 385 1.11 27.80 -13.79
N SER A 386 1.52 28.72 -14.67
CA SER A 386 2.02 28.38 -16.00
C SER A 386 3.38 27.68 -15.95
N GLN A 387 3.60 26.73 -16.85
CA GLN A 387 4.89 26.06 -17.09
C GLN A 387 5.84 26.90 -17.98
N ASN A 388 5.71 28.23 -17.94
CA ASN A 388 6.55 29.14 -18.74
C ASN A 388 8.00 29.14 -18.26
N GLY A 389 8.95 29.44 -19.16
CA GLY A 389 10.37 29.57 -18.79
C GLY A 389 11.11 28.24 -18.63
N GLY A 390 10.64 27.17 -19.28
CA GLY A 390 11.29 25.86 -19.29
C GLY A 390 10.88 24.95 -18.13
N TYR A 391 9.87 25.32 -17.34
CA TYR A 391 9.32 24.46 -16.31
C TYR A 391 8.49 23.33 -16.93
N PHE A 392 8.50 22.17 -16.28
CA PHE A 392 7.63 21.02 -16.55
C PHE A 392 7.01 20.51 -15.25
N LEU A 393 5.86 19.84 -15.37
CA LEU A 393 5.15 19.25 -14.22
C LEU A 393 5.85 17.97 -13.76
N LEU A 394 6.16 17.87 -12.46
CA LEU A 394 6.57 16.63 -11.82
C LEU A 394 5.36 15.84 -11.29
N GLY A 395 4.47 16.52 -10.56
CA GLY A 395 3.29 15.89 -9.97
C GLY A 395 2.31 16.88 -9.34
N ASN A 396 1.16 16.38 -8.89
CA ASN A 396 0.12 17.17 -8.22
C ASN A 396 0.13 16.88 -6.71
N LEU A 397 -0.08 17.92 -5.90
CA LEU A 397 -0.17 17.88 -4.44
C LEU A 397 -1.54 18.42 -4.02
N GLY A 398 -2.61 17.68 -4.30
CA GLY A 398 -3.98 18.13 -4.07
C GLY A 398 -4.29 19.48 -4.74
N ALA A 399 -4.33 20.55 -3.95
CA ALA A 399 -4.57 21.92 -4.42
C ALA A 399 -3.30 22.67 -4.88
N GLN A 400 -2.17 21.98 -5.05
CA GLN A 400 -0.90 22.52 -5.56
C GLN A 400 -0.28 21.59 -6.61
N LYS A 401 0.79 22.05 -7.27
CA LYS A 401 1.58 21.27 -8.23
C LYS A 401 3.07 21.49 -8.00
N VAL A 402 3.87 20.45 -8.22
CA VAL A 402 5.33 20.54 -8.21
C VAL A 402 5.81 20.68 -9.64
N GLN A 403 6.61 21.72 -9.90
CA GLN A 403 7.21 21.97 -11.19
C GLN A 403 8.73 21.98 -11.07
N ALA A 404 9.41 21.53 -12.11
CA ALA A 404 10.86 21.55 -12.18
C ALA A 404 11.36 22.19 -13.48
N ARG A 405 12.58 22.72 -13.45
CA ARG A 405 13.30 23.28 -14.60
C ARG A 405 14.77 22.90 -14.51
N LEU A 406 15.29 22.32 -15.58
CA LEU A 406 16.70 21.95 -15.70
C LEU A 406 17.60 23.17 -15.93
N GLY A 407 18.84 23.10 -15.45
CA GLY A 407 19.90 24.06 -15.72
C GLY A 407 20.40 24.00 -17.17
N MET A 408 21.04 25.08 -17.62
CA MET A 408 21.52 25.22 -19.01
C MET A 408 22.66 24.25 -19.39
N ALA A 409 23.32 23.63 -18.40
CA ALA A 409 24.48 22.76 -18.62
C ALA A 409 24.12 21.29 -18.86
N GLU A 410 22.84 20.91 -18.73
CA GLU A 410 22.44 19.50 -18.80
C GLU A 410 21.33 19.25 -19.83
N PRO A 411 21.69 18.80 -21.05
CA PRO A 411 20.71 18.41 -22.06
C PRO A 411 20.15 17.00 -21.87
N GLN A 412 20.59 16.23 -20.85
CA GLN A 412 20.37 14.78 -20.78
C GLN A 412 20.07 14.17 -19.40
N ALA A 413 19.85 14.94 -18.33
CA ALA A 413 18.95 14.48 -17.27
C ALA A 413 17.53 14.62 -17.83
N GLN A 414 16.98 13.55 -18.40
CA GLN A 414 15.75 13.64 -19.18
C GLN A 414 14.63 14.02 -18.23
N SER A 415 13.89 15.10 -18.51
CA SER A 415 12.72 15.49 -17.71
C SER A 415 11.77 14.30 -17.45
N GLY A 416 11.72 13.33 -18.36
CA GLY A 416 11.01 12.06 -18.19
C GLY A 416 11.49 11.17 -17.05
N ASP A 417 12.79 11.17 -16.70
CA ASP A 417 13.33 10.42 -15.57
C ASP A 417 12.95 11.10 -14.25
N LEU A 418 13.08 12.42 -14.16
CA LEU A 418 12.61 13.18 -12.99
C LEU A 418 11.10 13.06 -12.77
N ILE A 419 10.30 13.05 -13.84
CA ILE A 419 8.86 12.79 -13.76
C ILE A 419 8.59 11.37 -13.26
N ARG A 420 9.32 10.37 -13.79
CA ARG A 420 9.20 8.97 -13.36
C ARG A 420 9.72 8.73 -11.95
N GLY A 421 10.61 9.59 -11.44
CA GLY A 421 11.20 9.53 -10.11
C GLY A 421 10.46 10.35 -9.04
N PHE A 422 9.38 11.05 -9.42
CA PHE A 422 8.55 11.79 -8.47
C PHE A 422 7.57 10.86 -7.75
N ARG A 423 7.52 10.93 -6.42
CA ARG A 423 6.64 10.13 -5.56
C ARG A 423 6.03 10.99 -4.47
N LEU A 424 4.79 10.69 -4.09
CA LEU A 424 4.22 11.21 -2.84
C LEU A 424 4.73 10.34 -1.68
N LEU A 425 4.94 10.96 -0.52
CA LEU A 425 5.37 10.28 0.71
C LEU A 425 4.22 10.15 1.70
#